data_AF-A0A1V5LYD1-F1
#
_entry.id   AF-A0A1V5LYD1-F1
#
_cell.length_a   1.000
_cell.length_b   1.000
_cell.length_c   1.000
_cell.angle_alpha   90.00
_cell.angle_beta   90.00
_cell.angle_gamma   90.00
#
_symmetry.space_group_name_H-M   'P 1'
#
loop_
_entity.id
_entity.type
_entity.pdbx_description
1 polymer ?
#
loop_
_entity_poly.entity_id
_entity_poly.type
_entity_poly.pdbx_seq_one_letter_code
_entity_poly.pdbx_strand_id
1 'polypeptide(L)'
;MFAGDPDALAALLLAKEEPVTKPLLELLAVTRFDISLQRALISLFQSIWAAQEAMAPRLFCRSCLLRPTPREYRTWLAGRARVLTCRGCGAVLHFAREVREVVAVLDSRETKAVSVRKGIARVCWPQRETLCDFDRVEILAANDYAVERFCMSVGNDLDPYRAKRRRDIPVTVACALSENSLRVLEHIFGTVQKLSN
;
A
#
# COMPACT_ATOMS: atom_id res chain seq x y z
N MET A 1 20.86 -27.25 15.07
CA MET A 1 20.38 -27.54 13.71
C MET A 1 18.89 -27.23 13.69
N PHE A 2 18.46 -26.09 13.14
CA PHE A 2 17.03 -25.78 13.01
C PHE A 2 16.47 -26.64 11.86
N ALA A 3 15.94 -27.81 12.19
CA ALA A 3 15.29 -28.72 11.25
C ALA A 3 13.81 -28.34 11.06
N GLY A 4 13.55 -27.10 10.66
CA GLY A 4 12.22 -26.64 10.28
C GLY A 4 12.16 -26.45 8.77
N ASP A 5 11.08 -26.93 8.14
CA ASP A 5 10.78 -26.65 6.74
C ASP A 5 10.53 -25.13 6.54
N PRO A 6 11.39 -24.41 5.78
CA PRO A 6 11.22 -22.99 5.53
C PRO A 6 9.90 -22.64 4.84
N ASP A 7 9.37 -23.53 4.01
CA ASP A 7 8.12 -23.30 3.28
C ASP A 7 6.92 -23.38 4.22
N ALA A 8 6.91 -24.36 5.14
CA ALA A 8 5.90 -24.46 6.19
C ALA A 8 5.92 -23.25 7.14
N LEU A 9 7.12 -22.77 7.53
CA LEU A 9 7.24 -21.57 8.35
C LEU A 9 6.81 -20.31 7.60
N ALA A 10 7.17 -20.18 6.32
CA ALA A 10 6.69 -19.10 5.46
C ALA A 10 5.16 -19.11 5.41
N ALA A 11 4.53 -20.25 5.14
CA ALA A 11 3.08 -20.38 5.11
C ALA A 11 2.44 -19.97 6.44
N LEU A 12 3.02 -20.37 7.57
CA LEU A 12 2.54 -19.98 8.90
C LEU A 12 2.66 -18.47 9.14
N LEU A 13 3.80 -17.86 8.82
CA LEU A 13 4.01 -16.41 8.96
C LEU A 13 3.10 -15.61 8.03
N LEU A 14 2.81 -16.15 6.85
CA LEU A 14 1.89 -15.58 5.89
C LEU A 14 0.42 -15.67 6.35
N ALA A 15 0.09 -16.65 7.20
CA ALA A 15 -1.25 -16.86 7.75
C ALA A 15 -1.46 -16.12 9.07
N LYS A 16 -0.42 -15.99 9.91
CA LYS A 16 -0.44 -15.16 11.11
C LYS A 16 -0.42 -13.70 10.67
N GLU A 17 -1.57 -13.04 10.73
CA GLU A 17 -1.76 -11.63 10.33
C GLU A 17 -0.98 -10.61 11.18
N GLU A 18 -0.10 -11.08 12.07
CA GLU A 18 0.71 -10.26 12.94
C GLU A 18 1.85 -9.59 12.14
N PRO A 19 2.20 -8.34 12.46
CA PRO A 19 3.30 -7.67 11.81
C PRO A 19 4.61 -8.36 12.17
N VAL A 20 5.16 -9.12 11.22
CA VAL A 20 6.54 -9.58 11.27
C VAL A 20 7.41 -8.35 11.02
N THR A 21 7.70 -7.65 12.10
CA THR A 21 8.29 -6.30 12.06
C THR A 21 9.77 -6.34 11.66
N LYS A 22 10.30 -5.12 11.47
CA LYS A 22 11.70 -4.72 11.38
C LYS A 22 12.73 -5.59 12.11
N PRO A 23 12.47 -6.17 13.32
CA PRO A 23 13.44 -7.02 14.01
C PRO A 23 13.94 -8.20 13.18
N LEU A 24 13.12 -8.87 12.38
CA LEU A 24 13.59 -10.00 11.55
C LEU A 24 14.52 -9.57 10.40
N LEU A 25 14.33 -8.36 9.87
CA LEU A 25 15.23 -7.77 8.90
C LEU A 25 16.50 -7.21 9.56
N GLU A 26 16.38 -6.65 10.77
CA GLU A 26 17.52 -6.22 11.58
C GLU A 26 18.38 -7.42 11.99
N LEU A 27 17.77 -8.57 12.28
CA LEU A 27 18.48 -9.83 12.52
C LEU A 27 19.32 -10.26 11.30
N LEU A 28 18.83 -10.06 10.07
CA LEU A 28 19.63 -10.30 8.86
C LEU A 28 20.81 -9.32 8.70
N ALA A 29 20.64 -8.07 9.16
CA ALA A 29 21.65 -7.03 9.03
C ALA A 29 22.77 -7.14 10.09
N VAL A 30 22.53 -7.85 11.20
CA VAL A 30 23.52 -8.05 12.26
C VAL A 30 24.50 -9.16 11.89
N THR A 31 25.77 -8.79 11.79
CA THR A 31 26.89 -9.63 11.34
C THR A 31 27.33 -10.72 12.32
N ARG A 32 26.70 -10.82 13.50
CA ARG A 32 27.14 -11.70 14.60
C ARG A 32 26.38 -13.02 14.71
N PHE A 33 25.42 -13.29 13.83
CA PHE A 33 24.70 -14.55 13.83
C PHE A 33 25.49 -15.68 13.18
N ASP A 34 25.31 -16.90 13.70
CA ASP A 34 25.77 -18.14 13.08
C ASP A 34 25.35 -18.18 11.60
N ILE A 35 26.28 -18.54 10.72
CA ILE A 35 26.06 -18.67 9.28
C ILE A 35 24.86 -19.57 8.94
N SER A 36 24.58 -20.56 9.78
CA SER A 36 23.44 -21.47 9.66
C SER A 36 22.11 -20.74 9.86
N LEU A 37 22.04 -19.81 10.82
CA LEU A 37 20.86 -18.99 11.05
C LEU A 37 20.66 -17.99 9.90
N GLN A 38 21.74 -17.38 9.41
CA GLN A 38 21.67 -16.47 8.26
C GLN A 38 21.15 -17.20 7.01
N ARG A 39 21.63 -18.41 6.73
CA ARG A 39 21.14 -19.25 5.62
C ARG A 39 19.68 -19.62 5.77
N ALA A 40 19.25 -20.01 6.98
CA ALA A 40 17.86 -20.35 7.26
C ALA A 40 16.93 -19.14 7.02
N LEU A 41 17.31 -17.95 7.49
CA LEU A 41 16.56 -16.73 7.27
C LEU A 41 16.49 -16.37 5.78
N ILE A 42 17.60 -16.48 5.04
CA ILE A 42 17.59 -16.23 3.58
C ILE A 42 16.65 -17.19 2.87
N SER A 43 16.71 -18.49 3.18
CA SER A 43 15.82 -19.49 2.60
C SER A 43 14.36 -19.15 2.88
N LEU A 44 14.03 -18.81 4.13
CA LEU A 44 12.67 -18.39 4.52
C LEU A 44 12.19 -17.18 3.72
N PHE A 45 13.03 -16.15 3.56
CA PHE A 45 12.66 -14.96 2.79
C PHE A 45 12.52 -15.23 1.29
N GLN A 46 13.31 -16.15 0.73
CA GLN A 46 13.17 -16.59 -0.65
C GLN A 46 11.83 -17.32 -0.87
N SER A 47 11.43 -18.19 0.06
CA SER A 47 10.12 -18.86 0.02
C SER A 47 8.96 -17.85 0.13
N ILE A 48 9.07 -16.89 1.05
CA ILE A 48 8.09 -15.78 1.18
C ILE A 48 8.00 -14.98 -0.11
N TRP A 49 9.15 -14.63 -0.69
CA TRP A 49 9.21 -13.88 -1.94
C TRP A 49 8.51 -14.63 -3.07
N ALA A 50 8.84 -15.90 -3.27
CA ALA A 50 8.23 -16.74 -4.30
C ALA A 50 6.70 -16.82 -4.14
N ALA A 51 6.21 -16.90 -2.89
CA ALA A 51 4.77 -16.94 -2.61
C ALA A 51 4.06 -15.59 -2.84
N GLN A 52 4.75 -14.45 -2.74
CA GLN A 52 4.11 -13.13 -2.77
C GLN A 52 4.40 -12.30 -4.03
N GLU A 53 5.47 -12.59 -4.78
CA GLU A 53 5.89 -11.76 -5.93
C GLU A 53 4.76 -11.55 -6.93
N ALA A 54 4.07 -12.62 -7.33
CA ALA A 54 2.94 -12.57 -8.25
C ALA A 54 1.75 -11.79 -7.69
N MET A 55 1.61 -11.72 -6.36
CA MET A 55 0.54 -11.00 -5.69
C MET A 55 0.90 -9.53 -5.39
N ALA A 56 2.17 -9.15 -5.46
CA ALA A 56 2.66 -7.84 -5.03
C ALA A 56 1.86 -6.64 -5.58
N PRO A 57 1.44 -6.61 -6.87
CA PRO A 57 0.62 -5.52 -7.40
C PRO A 57 -0.77 -5.38 -6.74
N ARG A 58 -1.27 -6.46 -6.12
CA ARG A 58 -2.59 -6.53 -5.47
C ARG A 58 -2.50 -6.42 -3.94
N LEU A 59 -1.30 -6.40 -3.38
CA LEU A 59 -1.11 -6.28 -1.94
C LEU A 59 -1.10 -4.80 -1.52
N PHE A 60 -1.64 -4.56 -0.34
CA PHE A 60 -1.61 -3.27 0.33
C PHE A 60 -1.11 -3.43 1.76
N CYS A 61 -0.29 -2.52 2.25
CA CYS A 61 0.03 -2.49 3.68
C CYS A 61 -1.24 -2.24 4.50
N ARG A 62 -1.49 -3.02 5.55
CA ARG A 62 -2.69 -2.85 6.40
C ARG A 62 -2.76 -1.47 7.04
N SER A 63 -1.62 -0.91 7.46
CA SER A 63 -1.55 0.39 8.12
C SER A 63 -1.53 1.55 7.11
N CYS A 64 -0.65 1.47 6.11
CA CYS A 64 -0.41 2.60 5.21
C CYS A 64 -1.33 2.60 3.97
N LEU A 65 -1.92 1.45 3.61
CA LEU A 65 -2.58 1.22 2.32
C LEU A 65 -1.70 1.58 1.11
N LEU A 66 -0.38 1.42 1.27
CA LEU A 66 0.59 1.55 0.20
C LEU A 66 0.93 0.17 -0.35
N ARG A 67 1.16 0.09 -1.66
CA ARG A 67 1.68 -1.12 -2.30
C ARG A 67 3.09 -1.39 -1.80
N PRO A 68 3.48 -2.65 -1.63
CA PRO A 68 4.86 -2.97 -1.28
C PRO A 68 5.81 -2.69 -2.44
N THR A 69 7.08 -2.47 -2.10
CA THR A 69 8.20 -2.58 -3.04
C THR A 69 9.16 -3.69 -2.63
N PRO A 70 9.81 -4.34 -3.61
CA PRO A 70 10.94 -5.20 -3.34
C PRO A 70 12.07 -4.41 -2.67
N ARG A 71 12.65 -4.99 -1.63
CA ARG A 71 13.95 -4.61 -1.10
C ARG A 71 14.87 -5.83 -1.09
N GLU A 72 16.12 -5.61 -1.47
CA GLU A 72 17.17 -6.62 -1.39
C GLU A 72 17.97 -6.43 -0.09
N TYR A 73 18.10 -7.50 0.67
CA TYR A 73 18.96 -7.60 1.84
C TYR A 73 20.15 -8.47 1.50
N ARG A 74 21.35 -8.00 1.83
CA ARG A 74 22.60 -8.72 1.62
C ARG A 74 23.19 -9.09 2.98
N THR A 75 23.56 -10.35 3.11
CA THR A 75 24.38 -10.82 4.23
C THR A 75 25.81 -11.02 3.73
N TRP A 76 26.80 -10.82 4.60
CA TRP A 76 28.21 -10.96 4.24
C TRP A 76 28.60 -12.40 3.87
N LEU A 77 27.97 -13.41 4.51
CA LEU A 77 28.38 -14.82 4.40
C LEU A 77 27.34 -15.75 3.77
N ALA A 78 26.06 -15.38 3.77
CA ALA A 78 24.97 -16.31 3.45
C ALA A 78 24.21 -15.98 2.15
N GLY A 79 24.51 -14.85 1.50
CA GLY A 79 23.94 -14.46 0.22
C GLY A 79 22.92 -13.32 0.31
N ARG A 80 21.97 -13.31 -0.63
CA ARG A 80 20.99 -12.23 -0.84
C ARG A 80 19.56 -12.75 -0.68
N ALA A 81 18.71 -11.94 -0.08
CA ALA A 81 17.27 -12.18 0.02
C ALA A 81 16.49 -10.97 -0.50
N ARG A 82 15.41 -11.22 -1.23
CA ARG A 82 14.45 -10.17 -1.63
C ARG A 82 13.22 -10.30 -0.76
N VAL A 83 12.70 -9.18 -0.29
CA VAL A 83 11.51 -9.13 0.58
C VAL A 83 10.62 -8.00 0.13
N LEU A 84 9.31 -8.21 0.14
CA LEU A 84 8.34 -7.14 -0.05
C LEU A 84 8.22 -6.33 1.24
N THR A 85 8.39 -5.01 1.11
CA THR A 85 8.30 -4.07 2.23
C THR A 85 7.31 -2.97 1.89
N CYS A 86 6.55 -2.50 2.88
CA CYS A 86 5.73 -1.31 2.70
C CYS A 86 6.60 -0.09 2.36
N ARG A 87 6.19 0.68 1.35
CA ARG A 87 6.91 1.89 0.89
C ARG A 87 6.96 3.00 1.95
N GLY A 88 5.94 3.08 2.80
CA GLY A 88 5.84 4.08 3.86
C GLY A 88 6.48 3.63 5.17
N CYS A 89 5.95 2.58 5.80
CA CYS A 89 6.40 2.15 7.13
C CYS A 89 7.55 1.11 7.12
N GLY A 90 7.92 0.56 5.96
CA GLY A 90 8.95 -0.48 5.87
C GLY A 90 8.55 -1.85 6.42
N ALA A 91 7.31 -2.03 6.89
CA ALA A 91 6.83 -3.31 7.42
C ALA A 91 6.92 -4.43 6.38
N VAL A 92 7.28 -5.62 6.85
CA VAL A 92 7.36 -6.87 6.10
C VAL A 92 6.15 -7.72 6.43
N LEU A 93 5.64 -8.47 5.45
CA LEU A 93 4.53 -9.43 5.61
C LEU A 93 3.19 -8.87 6.12
N HIS A 94 3.11 -7.59 6.46
CA HIS A 94 1.91 -6.95 7.02
C HIS A 94 1.01 -6.37 5.92
N PHE A 95 0.51 -7.25 5.05
CA PHE A 95 -0.31 -6.88 3.89
C PHE A 95 -1.77 -7.36 4.02
N ALA A 96 -2.70 -6.48 3.71
CA ALA A 96 -4.11 -6.77 3.53
C ALA A 96 -4.27 -7.58 2.24
N ARG A 97 -4.63 -8.86 2.36
CA ARG A 97 -4.88 -9.76 1.21
C ARG A 97 -6.34 -9.72 0.78
N GLU A 98 -7.20 -9.38 1.72
CA GLU A 98 -8.62 -9.21 1.55
C GLU A 98 -8.94 -7.95 0.74
N VAL A 99 -8.08 -6.93 0.80
CA VAL A 99 -8.22 -5.68 0.04
C VAL A 99 -7.65 -5.86 -1.36
N ARG A 100 -8.51 -5.75 -2.36
CA ARG A 100 -8.19 -5.84 -3.79
C ARG A 100 -8.11 -4.46 -4.45
N GLU A 101 -8.77 -3.48 -3.86
CA GLU A 101 -8.92 -2.14 -4.39
C GLU A 101 -8.94 -1.12 -3.25
N VAL A 102 -8.27 0.01 -3.44
CA VAL A 102 -8.33 1.15 -2.52
C VAL A 102 -8.97 2.34 -3.23
N VAL A 103 -10.03 2.90 -2.63
CA VAL A 103 -10.78 4.03 -3.20
C VAL A 103 -10.61 5.24 -2.28
N ALA A 104 -10.10 6.36 -2.80
CA ALA A 104 -10.17 7.63 -2.10
C ALA A 104 -11.60 8.14 -2.14
N VAL A 105 -12.16 8.50 -1.00
CA VAL A 105 -13.53 9.03 -0.90
C VAL A 105 -13.49 10.42 -0.31
N LEU A 106 -14.08 11.37 -1.02
CA LEU A 106 -14.37 12.71 -0.51
C LEU A 106 -15.87 12.76 -0.20
N ASP A 107 -16.21 12.44 1.05
CA ASP A 107 -17.57 12.51 1.58
C ASP A 107 -17.55 13.09 2.99
N SER A 108 -18.04 14.32 3.15
CA SER A 108 -18.07 15.04 4.42
C SER A 108 -19.01 14.42 5.45
N ARG A 109 -19.86 13.45 5.05
CA ARG A 109 -20.80 12.76 5.94
C ARG A 109 -20.18 11.49 6.55
N GLU A 110 -19.11 10.97 5.95
CA GLU A 110 -18.44 9.77 6.43
C GLU A 110 -17.57 10.10 7.65
N THR A 111 -17.77 9.35 8.74
CA THR A 111 -17.08 9.55 10.02
C THR A 111 -15.90 8.60 10.18
N LYS A 112 -15.85 7.51 9.41
CA LYS A 112 -14.75 6.54 9.47
C LYS A 112 -13.66 6.92 8.47
N ALA A 113 -12.42 7.01 8.96
CA ALA A 113 -11.26 7.24 8.10
C ALA A 113 -11.05 6.14 7.06
N VAL A 114 -11.31 4.88 7.44
CA VAL A 114 -11.23 3.73 6.53
C VAL A 114 -12.38 2.77 6.82
N SER A 115 -13.00 2.27 5.76
CA SER A 115 -13.93 1.14 5.84
C SER A 115 -13.59 0.10 4.77
N VAL A 116 -13.69 -1.19 5.13
CA VAL A 116 -13.44 -2.30 4.18
C VAL A 116 -14.73 -3.06 3.97
N ARG A 117 -15.17 -3.18 2.72
CA ARG A 117 -16.37 -3.96 2.35
C ARG A 117 -16.12 -4.69 1.04
N LYS A 118 -16.39 -6.00 1.03
CA LYS A 118 -16.24 -6.87 -0.16
C LYS A 118 -14.86 -6.73 -0.86
N GLY A 119 -13.81 -6.54 -0.06
CA GLY A 119 -12.44 -6.37 -0.54
C GLY A 119 -12.10 -5.00 -1.12
N ILE A 120 -12.97 -3.99 -0.94
CA ILE A 120 -12.68 -2.61 -1.30
C ILE A 120 -12.44 -1.83 0.00
N ALA A 121 -11.25 -1.22 0.11
CA ALA A 121 -10.92 -0.30 1.18
C ALA A 121 -11.28 1.13 0.73
N ARG A 122 -12.32 1.69 1.34
CA ARG A 122 -12.74 3.08 1.12
C ARG A 122 -12.06 3.96 2.16
N VAL A 123 -11.24 4.89 1.69
CA VAL A 123 -10.47 5.81 2.54
C VAL A 123 -11.12 7.18 2.47
N CYS A 124 -11.81 7.58 3.54
CA CYS A 124 -12.36 8.92 3.63
C CYS A 124 -11.22 9.91 3.82
N TRP A 125 -10.82 10.60 2.74
CA TRP A 125 -9.65 11.46 2.75
C TRP A 125 -9.76 12.59 3.78
N PRO A 126 -10.91 13.31 3.91
CA PRO A 126 -11.06 14.35 4.94
C PRO A 126 -10.80 13.89 6.37
N GLN A 127 -11.00 12.60 6.68
CA GLN A 127 -10.82 12.05 8.03
C GLN A 127 -9.39 11.52 8.28
N ARG A 128 -8.61 11.27 7.23
CA ARG A 128 -7.26 10.68 7.33
C ARG A 128 -6.16 11.68 6.99
N GLU A 129 -6.43 12.59 6.05
CA GLU A 129 -5.49 13.58 5.47
C GLU A 129 -4.12 13.03 5.04
N THR A 130 -4.00 11.71 4.86
CA THR A 130 -2.76 11.04 4.46
C THR A 130 -3.00 10.30 3.15
N LEU A 131 -2.13 10.51 2.17
CA LEU A 131 -2.21 9.82 0.88
C LEU A 131 -1.90 8.33 1.03
N CYS A 132 -2.56 7.53 0.21
CA CYS A 132 -2.23 6.12 0.02
C CYS A 132 -2.33 5.76 -1.46
N ASP A 133 -2.10 4.50 -1.82
CA ASP A 133 -2.08 4.09 -3.22
C ASP A 133 -3.51 3.80 -3.69
N PHE A 134 -4.23 4.85 -4.09
CA PHE A 134 -5.60 4.73 -4.58
C PHE A 134 -5.64 4.14 -6.00
N ASP A 135 -6.68 3.34 -6.27
CA ASP A 135 -7.02 2.81 -7.59
C ASP A 135 -8.17 3.58 -8.25
N ARG A 136 -9.00 4.29 -7.46
CA ARG A 136 -10.07 5.19 -7.92
C ARG A 136 -10.28 6.31 -6.90
N VAL A 137 -10.82 7.45 -7.34
CA VAL A 137 -11.33 8.52 -6.49
C VAL A 137 -12.85 8.66 -6.67
N GLU A 138 -13.57 8.80 -5.58
CA GLU A 138 -15.01 9.08 -5.55
C GLU A 138 -15.28 10.36 -4.77
N ILE A 139 -15.93 11.34 -5.40
CA ILE A 139 -16.31 12.61 -4.79
C ILE A 139 -17.83 12.62 -4.63
N LEU A 140 -18.30 12.33 -3.42
CA LEU A 140 -19.71 12.05 -3.14
C LEU A 140 -20.43 13.21 -2.46
N ALA A 141 -19.78 13.83 -1.47
CA ALA A 141 -20.29 15.02 -0.78
C ALA A 141 -19.09 15.85 -0.35
N ALA A 142 -18.65 16.75 -1.21
CA ALA A 142 -17.53 17.64 -0.95
C ALA A 142 -17.81 19.01 -1.57
N ASN A 143 -17.28 20.06 -0.94
CA ASN A 143 -17.25 21.38 -1.53
C ASN A 143 -15.95 21.60 -2.32
N ASP A 144 -15.90 22.67 -3.11
CA ASP A 144 -14.71 23.04 -3.89
C ASP A 144 -13.44 23.13 -3.05
N TYR A 145 -13.55 23.66 -1.83
CA TYR A 145 -12.41 23.79 -0.90
C TYR A 145 -11.81 22.43 -0.51
N ALA A 146 -12.64 21.43 -0.20
CA ALA A 146 -12.17 20.08 0.13
C ALA A 146 -11.51 19.41 -1.09
N VAL A 147 -12.06 19.62 -2.28
CA VAL A 147 -11.50 19.13 -3.54
C VAL A 147 -10.15 19.77 -3.81
N GLU A 148 -10.03 21.09 -3.67
CA GLU A 148 -8.77 21.83 -3.84
C GLU A 148 -7.70 21.32 -2.86
N ARG A 149 -8.03 21.20 -1.58
CA ARG A 149 -7.14 20.65 -0.55
C ARG A 149 -6.63 19.25 -0.88
N PHE A 150 -7.52 18.37 -1.34
CA PHE A 150 -7.16 17.03 -1.79
C PHE A 150 -6.23 17.08 -3.01
N CYS A 151 -6.59 17.89 -4.01
CA CYS A 151 -5.82 18.09 -5.24
C CYS A 151 -4.41 18.64 -4.95
N MET A 152 -4.28 19.60 -4.04
CA MET A 152 -2.98 20.12 -3.60
C MET A 152 -2.13 19.04 -2.94
N SER A 153 -2.71 18.23 -2.04
CA SER A 153 -2.01 17.11 -1.41
C SER A 153 -1.48 16.13 -2.45
N VAL A 154 -2.33 15.74 -3.40
CA VAL A 154 -2.00 14.81 -4.49
C VAL A 154 -1.01 15.42 -5.49
N GLY A 155 -1.10 16.73 -5.77
CA GLY A 155 -0.20 17.45 -6.66
C GLY A 155 1.21 17.59 -6.10
N ASN A 156 1.32 17.83 -4.79
CA ASN A 156 2.58 17.95 -4.06
C ASN A 156 3.19 16.59 -3.65
N ASP A 157 2.56 15.49 -4.04
CA ASP A 157 3.05 14.16 -3.73
C ASP A 157 4.37 13.85 -4.46
N LEU A 158 5.43 13.63 -3.69
CA LEU A 158 6.78 13.34 -4.19
C LEU A 158 7.02 11.85 -4.44
N ASP A 159 6.03 10.99 -4.20
CA ASP A 159 6.19 9.56 -4.40
C ASP A 159 6.20 9.19 -5.90
N PRO A 160 7.34 8.69 -6.44
CA PRO A 160 7.48 8.44 -7.87
C PRO A 160 6.54 7.33 -8.37
N TYR A 161 6.10 6.42 -7.51
CA TYR A 161 5.14 5.37 -7.88
C TYR A 161 3.75 5.97 -8.13
N ARG A 162 3.28 6.84 -7.22
CA ARG A 162 1.97 7.50 -7.37
C ARG A 162 2.00 8.51 -8.49
N ALA A 163 3.07 9.31 -8.60
CA ALA A 163 3.24 10.29 -9.66
C ALA A 163 3.06 9.69 -11.07
N LYS A 164 3.59 8.48 -11.31
CA LYS A 164 3.46 7.78 -12.60
C LYS A 164 2.04 7.32 -12.91
N ARG A 165 1.25 6.95 -11.90
CA ARG A 165 -0.12 6.41 -12.06
C ARG A 165 -1.21 7.47 -11.99
N ARG A 166 -0.89 8.63 -11.40
CA ARG A 166 -1.87 9.64 -10.99
C ARG A 166 -2.85 10.04 -12.09
N ARG A 167 -2.35 10.21 -13.32
CA ARG A 167 -3.12 10.59 -14.51
C ARG A 167 -4.01 9.47 -15.07
N ASP A 168 -3.88 8.26 -14.56
CA ASP A 168 -4.67 7.09 -14.95
C ASP A 168 -5.69 6.68 -13.88
N ILE A 169 -5.74 7.40 -12.75
CA ILE A 169 -6.68 7.09 -11.66
C ILE A 169 -8.06 7.63 -12.06
N PRO A 170 -9.07 6.77 -12.26
CA PRO A 170 -10.42 7.23 -12.56
C PRO A 170 -10.99 8.06 -11.40
N VAL A 171 -11.71 9.12 -11.74
CA VAL A 171 -12.43 9.96 -10.77
C VAL A 171 -13.91 9.97 -11.11
N THR A 172 -14.75 9.70 -10.12
CA THR A 172 -16.21 9.82 -10.23
C THR A 172 -16.72 10.95 -9.34
N VAL A 173 -17.52 11.86 -9.88
CA VAL A 173 -18.10 13.01 -9.15
C VAL A 173 -19.62 12.89 -9.13
N ALA A 174 -20.20 12.85 -7.93
CA ALA A 174 -21.64 12.71 -7.69
C ALA A 174 -22.29 13.94 -7.02
N CYS A 175 -21.51 15.00 -6.74
CA CYS A 175 -21.99 16.25 -6.17
C CYS A 175 -21.77 17.44 -7.10
N ALA A 176 -22.42 18.57 -6.80
CA ALA A 176 -22.17 19.82 -7.50
C ALA A 176 -20.79 20.37 -7.12
N LEU A 177 -19.96 20.63 -8.12
CA LEU A 177 -18.67 21.31 -8.01
C LEU A 177 -18.60 22.41 -9.06
N SER A 178 -17.80 23.43 -8.81
CA SER A 178 -17.51 24.45 -9.82
C SER A 178 -16.76 23.85 -11.01
N GLU A 179 -16.88 24.50 -12.18
CA GLU A 179 -16.10 24.15 -13.36
C GLU A 179 -14.58 24.26 -13.11
N ASN A 180 -14.16 25.13 -12.20
CA ASN A 180 -12.76 25.25 -11.83
C ASN A 180 -12.24 23.99 -11.13
N SER A 181 -12.98 23.48 -10.13
CA SER A 181 -12.62 22.25 -9.43
C SER A 181 -12.59 21.04 -10.37
N LEU A 182 -13.54 20.97 -11.31
CA LEU A 182 -13.55 19.92 -12.33
C LEU A 182 -12.29 19.98 -13.22
N ARG A 183 -11.90 21.17 -13.70
CA ARG A 183 -10.68 21.37 -14.48
C ARG A 183 -9.42 20.97 -13.71
N VAL A 184 -9.35 21.28 -12.41
CA VAL A 184 -8.22 20.89 -11.55
C VAL A 184 -8.16 19.36 -11.42
N LEU A 185 -9.31 18.70 -11.21
CA LEU A 185 -9.38 17.23 -11.15
C LEU A 185 -8.92 16.59 -12.47
N GLU A 186 -9.38 17.09 -13.62
CA GLU A 186 -8.96 16.60 -14.94
C GLU A 186 -7.48 16.83 -15.19
N HIS A 187 -6.93 17.98 -14.75
CA HIS A 187 -5.50 18.25 -14.85
C HIS A 187 -4.68 17.21 -14.08
N ILE A 188 -5.08 16.89 -12.84
CA ILE A 188 -4.35 15.97 -11.97
C ILE A 188 -4.53 14.52 -12.39
N PHE A 189 -5.78 14.09 -12.60
CA PHE A 189 -6.17 12.69 -12.74
C PHE A 189 -6.48 12.27 -14.18
N GLY A 190 -6.46 13.19 -15.14
CA GLY A 190 -6.78 12.89 -16.53
C GLY A 190 -8.29 12.81 -16.76
N THR A 191 -8.89 11.65 -16.50
CA THR A 191 -10.31 11.40 -16.83
C THR A 191 -11.20 11.57 -15.61
N VAL A 192 -12.21 12.45 -15.72
CA VAL A 192 -13.22 12.68 -14.69
C VAL A 192 -14.61 12.36 -15.24
N GLN A 193 -15.34 11.47 -14.56
CA GLN A 193 -16.71 11.13 -14.89
C GLN A 193 -17.67 11.82 -13.92
N LYS A 194 -18.56 12.66 -14.45
CA LYS A 194 -19.65 13.25 -13.70
C LYS A 194 -20.88 12.34 -13.78
N LEU A 195 -21.47 12.02 -12.63
CA LEU A 195 -22.76 11.35 -12.58
C LEU A 195 -23.85 12.42 -12.70
N SER A 196 -24.66 12.33 -13.75
CA SER A 196 -25.88 13.12 -13.86
C SER A 196 -26.87 12.59 -12.81
N ASN A 197 -27.13 13.39 -11.78
CA ASN A 197 -28.27 13.18 -10.89
C ASN A 197 -29.56 13.64 -11.56
#